data_AF-A0A7N0T3C7-F1
#
_entry.id   AF-A0A7N0T3C7-F1
#
_cell.length_a   1.000
_cell.length_b   1.000
_cell.length_c   1.000
_cell.angle_alpha   90.00
_cell.angle_beta   90.00
_cell.angle_gamma   90.00
#
_symmetry.space_group_name_H-M   'P 1'
#
loop_
_entity.id
_entity.type
_entity.pdbx_description
1 polymer ?
#
loop_
_entity_poly.entity_id
_entity_poly.type
_entity_poly.pdbx_seq_one_letter_code
_entity_poly.pdbx_strand_id
1 'polypeptide(L)'
;MSAFDPREKVWTKFPPEGSKHTPPHQTSEFKWKDYCPLVFRTLRKLFKVDPADYMLSICGDDALRELSSPGKSGSFFYLTNDDKYMIKTIKKAEVKVLLRMLPAYYNHVRSFENTLVTRFFGLHCVKLTGSAQKKVRFVIMGNLFCTAYTIHRRFDLKGSSLGRMTDKPESEIDPTTTLKDLDLNYIFRLQKSWFQEFCRQVDRDCELLEQERIMDYSLLVGVHFGDGSFGNQMTEARISGVRTPTGIGTPRNGVATPLLSREDADQLVDPASRTPLEVRLGISMPARVERTERKYDQGSEPQLVGEATGEFRDVILFFGIIDILQDYDISKKLEHVYKSMQYDPTSISAVEPKHYAKRFRDFIFKVFGEDEENV
;
A
#
# COMPACT_ATOMS: atom_id res chain seq x y z
N MET A 1 -12.97 -26.57 -14.48
CA MET A 1 -12.21 -26.20 -13.26
C MET A 1 -10.91 -27.03 -13.15
N SER A 2 -9.89 -26.79 -13.98
CA SER A 2 -8.57 -27.45 -13.83
C SER A 2 -7.36 -26.53 -14.00
N ALA A 3 -7.55 -25.20 -13.98
CA ALA A 3 -6.47 -24.23 -14.25
C ALA A 3 -5.71 -23.76 -13.00
N PHE A 4 -6.08 -24.24 -11.81
CA PHE A 4 -5.52 -23.78 -10.53
C PHE A 4 -4.86 -24.96 -9.81
N ASP A 5 -3.56 -25.19 -10.05
CA ASP A 5 -2.77 -25.94 -9.06
C ASP A 5 -2.07 -24.94 -8.13
N PRO A 6 -2.63 -24.66 -6.93
CA PRO A 6 -1.99 -23.76 -5.95
C PRO A 6 -0.64 -24.31 -5.44
N ARG A 7 -0.24 -25.51 -5.86
CA ARG A 7 1.05 -26.11 -5.54
C ARG A 7 2.09 -25.90 -6.63
N GLU A 8 1.70 -25.39 -7.80
CA GLU A 8 2.61 -25.14 -8.92
C GLU A 8 3.72 -24.18 -8.49
N LYS A 9 4.95 -24.63 -8.69
CA LYS A 9 6.17 -23.94 -8.31
C LYS A 9 7.20 -24.19 -9.40
N VAL A 10 7.56 -23.14 -10.12
CA VAL A 10 8.56 -23.23 -11.18
C VAL A 10 9.88 -22.77 -10.62
N TRP A 11 10.92 -23.59 -10.76
CA TRP A 11 12.29 -23.21 -10.42
C TRP A 11 13.09 -23.01 -11.70
N THR A 12 13.74 -21.86 -11.79
CA THR A 12 14.61 -21.50 -12.91
C THR A 12 16.01 -21.24 -12.36
N LYS A 13 17.02 -21.82 -13.00
CA LYS A 13 18.42 -21.65 -12.62
C LYS A 13 19.06 -20.55 -13.46
N PHE A 14 19.76 -19.63 -12.82
CA PHE A 14 20.47 -18.52 -13.44
C PHE A 14 21.98 -18.66 -13.13
N PRO A 15 22.72 -19.38 -13.98
CA PRO A 15 24.18 -19.43 -13.91
C PRO A 15 24.80 -18.16 -14.54
N PRO A 16 25.97 -17.68 -14.04
CA PRO A 16 26.61 -16.46 -14.55
C PRO A 16 26.87 -16.47 -16.06
N GLU A 17 27.30 -17.62 -16.60
CA GLU A 17 27.55 -17.84 -18.03
C GLU A 17 26.27 -17.94 -18.88
N GLY A 18 25.09 -17.96 -18.25
CA GLY A 18 23.81 -18.17 -18.92
C GLY A 18 23.51 -19.63 -19.25
N SER A 19 22.33 -19.87 -19.83
CA SER A 19 21.87 -21.20 -20.24
C SER A 19 21.03 -21.10 -21.51
N LYS A 20 20.55 -22.24 -22.03
CA LYS A 20 19.57 -22.25 -23.15
C LYS A 20 18.31 -21.41 -22.85
N HIS A 21 17.97 -21.22 -21.58
CA HIS A 21 16.73 -20.58 -21.15
C HIS A 21 16.93 -19.28 -20.37
N THR A 22 18.17 -18.90 -20.06
CA THR A 22 18.48 -17.71 -19.25
C THR A 22 19.69 -16.97 -19.81
N PRO A 23 19.66 -15.63 -19.91
CA PRO A 23 20.81 -14.88 -20.40
C PRO A 23 21.99 -14.93 -19.42
N PRO A 24 23.24 -14.67 -19.90
CA PRO A 24 24.39 -14.46 -19.03
C PRO A 24 24.23 -13.20 -18.17
N HIS A 25 24.86 -13.16 -17.00
CA HIS A 25 24.76 -12.06 -16.05
C HIS A 25 26.00 -11.92 -15.15
N GLN A 26 26.18 -10.75 -14.54
CA GLN A 26 27.34 -10.43 -13.69
C GLN A 26 27.23 -10.93 -12.23
N THR A 27 26.04 -11.34 -11.79
CA THR A 27 25.84 -11.83 -10.42
C THR A 27 26.29 -13.29 -10.26
N SER A 28 26.56 -13.71 -9.02
CA SER A 28 26.78 -15.14 -8.70
C SER A 28 25.56 -15.99 -9.09
N GLU A 29 25.78 -17.31 -9.27
CA GLU A 29 24.70 -18.25 -9.56
C GLU A 29 23.57 -18.16 -8.53
N PHE A 30 22.33 -18.10 -9.01
CA PHE A 30 21.14 -18.18 -8.17
C PHE A 30 20.03 -19.03 -8.79
N LYS A 31 19.05 -19.40 -7.96
CA LYS A 31 17.81 -20.02 -8.41
C LYS A 31 16.64 -19.11 -8.11
N TRP A 32 15.85 -18.83 -9.14
CA TRP A 32 14.58 -18.13 -9.03
C TRP A 32 13.45 -19.12 -8.89
N LYS A 33 12.44 -18.76 -8.10
CA LYS A 33 11.23 -19.54 -7.95
C LYS A 33 10.00 -18.68 -8.10
N ASP A 34 9.15 -19.06 -9.04
CA ASP A 34 7.81 -18.51 -9.20
C ASP A 34 6.79 -19.41 -8.51
N TYR A 35 5.92 -18.81 -7.71
CA TYR A 35 4.80 -19.50 -7.08
C TYR A 35 3.53 -19.23 -7.87
N CYS A 36 2.82 -20.28 -8.27
CA CYS A 36 1.52 -20.16 -8.96
C CYS A 36 1.53 -19.16 -10.14
N PRO A 37 2.51 -19.21 -11.07
CA PRO A 37 2.71 -18.16 -12.08
C PRO A 37 1.47 -17.90 -12.95
N LEU A 38 0.70 -18.95 -13.30
CA LEU A 38 -0.54 -18.82 -14.06
C LEU A 38 -1.65 -18.10 -13.30
N VAL A 39 -1.70 -18.27 -11.97
CA VAL A 39 -2.68 -17.58 -11.11
C VAL A 39 -2.36 -16.09 -11.06
N PHE A 40 -1.11 -15.72 -10.79
CA PHE A 40 -0.68 -14.31 -10.79
C PHE A 40 -0.76 -13.65 -12.17
N ARG A 41 -0.59 -14.42 -13.25
CA ARG A 41 -0.90 -13.93 -14.61
C ARG A 41 -2.39 -13.59 -14.76
N THR A 42 -3.28 -14.43 -14.22
CA THR A 42 -4.73 -14.20 -14.30
C THR A 42 -5.16 -13.04 -13.40
N LEU A 43 -4.60 -12.92 -12.19
CA LEU A 43 -4.81 -11.77 -11.31
C LEU A 43 -4.39 -10.46 -12.00
N ARG A 44 -3.21 -10.41 -12.63
CA ARG A 44 -2.78 -9.24 -13.43
C ARG A 44 -3.79 -8.85 -14.50
N LYS A 45 -4.36 -9.82 -15.21
CA LYS A 45 -5.43 -9.56 -16.19
C LYS A 45 -6.70 -8.98 -15.55
N LEU A 46 -7.13 -9.53 -14.41
CA LEU A 46 -8.28 -8.98 -13.66
C LEU A 46 -8.04 -7.54 -13.20
N PHE A 47 -6.79 -7.22 -12.83
CA PHE A 47 -6.37 -5.87 -12.47
C PHE A 47 -6.11 -4.96 -13.66
N LYS A 48 -6.40 -5.41 -14.89
CA LYS A 48 -6.20 -4.65 -16.14
C LYS A 48 -4.73 -4.21 -16.33
N VAL A 49 -3.79 -5.04 -15.89
CA VAL A 49 -2.34 -4.81 -16.06
C VAL A 49 -1.84 -5.43 -17.35
N ASP A 50 -1.24 -4.60 -18.20
CA ASP A 50 -0.55 -5.07 -19.40
C ASP A 50 0.75 -5.83 -19.03
N PRO A 51 1.01 -7.02 -19.61
CA PRO A 51 2.22 -7.78 -19.30
C PRO A 51 3.52 -7.08 -19.69
N ALA A 52 3.56 -6.33 -20.80
CA ALA A 52 4.77 -5.64 -21.24
C ALA A 52 5.07 -4.46 -20.30
N ASP A 53 4.06 -3.66 -19.97
CA ASP A 53 4.20 -2.57 -19.00
C ASP A 53 4.67 -3.08 -17.64
N TYR A 54 4.07 -4.17 -17.15
CA TYR A 54 4.50 -4.80 -15.89
C TYR A 54 5.97 -5.22 -15.90
N MET A 55 6.42 -5.81 -17.01
CA MET A 55 7.82 -6.23 -17.15
C MET A 55 8.77 -5.03 -17.25
N LEU A 56 8.37 -3.95 -17.94
CA LEU A 56 9.16 -2.71 -18.00
C LEU A 56 9.27 -2.05 -16.63
N SER A 57 8.19 -1.95 -15.86
CA SER A 57 8.22 -1.34 -14.52
C SER A 57 9.10 -2.11 -13.53
N ILE A 58 9.08 -3.46 -13.58
CA ILE A 58 9.76 -4.31 -12.59
C ILE A 58 11.18 -4.69 -13.02
N CYS A 59 11.41 -4.88 -14.32
CA CYS A 59 12.65 -5.43 -14.88
C CYS A 59 13.32 -4.51 -15.90
N GLY A 60 12.83 -3.28 -16.08
CA GLY A 60 13.49 -2.28 -16.91
C GLY A 60 14.87 -1.90 -16.38
N ASP A 61 15.59 -1.07 -17.14
CA ASP A 61 16.97 -0.69 -16.83
C ASP A 61 17.08 0.26 -15.63
N ASP A 62 15.96 0.88 -15.21
CA ASP A 62 15.95 1.79 -14.09
C ASP A 62 16.02 1.04 -12.74
N ALA A 63 16.91 1.49 -11.86
CA ALA A 63 17.15 0.85 -10.56
C ALA A 63 15.96 1.00 -9.60
N LEU A 64 15.55 -0.09 -8.95
CA LEU A 64 14.52 -0.05 -7.91
C LEU A 64 14.92 0.87 -6.75
N ARG A 65 13.98 1.70 -6.27
CA ARG A 65 14.22 2.60 -5.14
C ARG A 65 13.95 1.88 -3.83
N GLU A 66 14.97 1.75 -2.99
CA GLU A 66 14.82 1.16 -1.65
C GLU A 66 14.10 2.14 -0.72
N LEU A 67 13.08 1.67 -0.03
CA LEU A 67 12.38 2.40 1.00
C LEU A 67 12.82 1.84 2.36
N SER A 68 13.49 2.68 3.14
CA SER A 68 13.77 2.38 4.55
C SER A 68 12.45 2.20 5.28
N SER A 69 12.14 0.97 5.69
CA SER A 69 10.96 0.71 6.51
C SER A 69 11.35 0.95 7.98
N PRO A 70 10.76 1.94 8.68
CA PRO A 70 10.93 2.08 10.12
C PRO A 70 10.16 1.00 10.92
N GLY A 71 9.47 0.08 10.24
CA GLY A 71 8.57 -0.90 10.86
C GLY A 71 9.31 -2.00 11.65
N LYS A 72 8.67 -2.47 12.74
CA LYS A 72 9.16 -3.55 13.63
C LYS A 72 9.46 -4.89 12.94
N SER A 73 9.02 -5.08 11.70
CA SER A 73 9.08 -6.33 10.93
C SER A 73 10.49 -6.66 10.40
N GLY A 74 11.33 -5.65 10.16
CA GLY A 74 12.63 -5.83 9.48
C GLY A 74 12.50 -6.25 8.01
N SER A 75 11.35 -5.97 7.38
CA SER A 75 11.11 -6.22 5.95
C SER A 75 11.63 -5.06 5.11
N PHE A 76 12.40 -5.37 4.07
CA PHE A 76 12.78 -4.41 3.03
C PHE A 76 11.63 -4.18 2.06
N PHE A 77 11.49 -2.92 1.65
CA PHE A 77 10.56 -2.48 0.61
C PHE A 77 11.35 -1.84 -0.52
N TYR A 78 10.95 -2.14 -1.75
CA TYR A 78 11.42 -1.45 -2.94
C TYR A 78 10.23 -0.90 -3.71
N LEU A 79 10.44 0.19 -4.42
CA LEU A 79 9.45 0.85 -5.26
C LEU A 79 9.98 0.91 -6.69
N THR A 80 9.12 0.63 -7.67
CA THR A 80 9.48 0.82 -9.08
C THR A 80 9.67 2.31 -9.38
N ASN A 81 10.43 2.64 -10.43
CA ASN A 81 10.69 4.04 -10.77
C ASN A 81 9.45 4.79 -11.22
N ASP A 82 8.49 4.09 -11.79
CA ASP A 82 7.18 4.63 -12.18
C ASP A 82 6.14 4.64 -11.05
N ASP A 83 6.55 4.36 -9.81
CA ASP A 83 5.70 4.34 -8.60
C ASP A 83 4.55 3.33 -8.60
N LYS A 84 4.35 2.51 -9.65
CA LYS A 84 3.17 1.62 -9.78
C LYS A 84 3.20 0.44 -8.81
N TYR A 85 4.37 -0.15 -8.58
CA TYR A 85 4.51 -1.40 -7.85
C TYR A 85 5.50 -1.29 -6.70
N MET A 86 5.17 -1.99 -5.62
CA MET A 86 6.05 -2.21 -4.48
C MET A 86 6.50 -3.66 -4.44
N ILE A 87 7.75 -3.88 -4.06
CA ILE A 87 8.33 -5.19 -3.78
C ILE A 87 8.59 -5.26 -2.28
N LYS A 88 7.88 -6.15 -1.59
CA LYS A 88 8.01 -6.34 -0.14
C LYS A 88 8.63 -7.69 0.15
N THR A 89 9.74 -7.69 0.89
CA THR A 89 10.31 -8.94 1.41
C THR A 89 9.44 -9.51 2.52
N ILE A 90 9.21 -10.82 2.48
CA ILE A 90 8.31 -11.52 3.40
C ILE A 90 8.93 -12.80 3.96
N LYS A 91 8.46 -13.20 5.14
CA LYS A 91 8.87 -14.41 5.85
C LYS A 91 8.27 -15.65 5.17
N LYS A 92 8.88 -16.82 5.44
CA LYS A 92 8.36 -18.11 4.96
C LYS A 92 6.93 -18.39 5.46
N ALA A 93 6.59 -17.93 6.66
CA ALA A 93 5.25 -18.08 7.24
C ALA A 93 4.21 -17.30 6.41
N GLU A 94 4.48 -16.03 6.10
CA GLU A 94 3.62 -15.17 5.26
C GLU A 94 3.42 -15.75 3.85
N VAL A 95 4.46 -16.36 3.26
CA VAL A 95 4.30 -17.11 2.01
C VAL A 95 3.30 -18.25 2.12
N LYS A 96 3.27 -18.97 3.26
CA LYS A 96 2.29 -20.04 3.46
C LYS A 96 0.87 -19.49 3.57
N VAL A 97 0.70 -18.34 4.25
CA VAL A 97 -0.59 -17.66 4.37
C VAL A 97 -1.11 -17.26 3.00
N LEU A 98 -0.30 -16.55 2.21
CA LEU A 98 -0.71 -16.12 0.86
C LEU A 98 -1.09 -17.32 -0.01
N LEU A 99 -0.31 -18.40 0.00
CA LEU A 99 -0.62 -19.60 -0.78
C LEU A 99 -1.88 -20.32 -0.31
N ARG A 100 -2.18 -20.30 1.00
CA ARG A 100 -3.43 -20.85 1.56
C ARG A 100 -4.63 -20.02 1.09
N MET A 101 -4.52 -18.69 1.21
CA MET A 101 -5.58 -17.73 0.90
C MET A 101 -5.81 -17.57 -0.62
N LEU A 102 -4.81 -17.88 -1.46
CA LEU A 102 -4.81 -17.55 -2.89
C LEU A 102 -6.09 -17.95 -3.65
N PRO A 103 -6.72 -19.13 -3.43
CA PRO A 103 -7.98 -19.48 -4.10
C PRO A 103 -9.15 -18.57 -3.69
N ALA A 104 -9.31 -18.31 -2.39
CA ALA A 104 -10.35 -17.42 -1.88
C ALA A 104 -10.11 -15.97 -2.35
N TYR A 105 -8.87 -15.50 -2.25
CA TYR A 105 -8.45 -14.18 -2.73
C TYR A 105 -8.76 -13.97 -4.21
N TYR A 106 -8.43 -14.95 -5.06
CA TYR A 106 -8.74 -14.88 -6.49
C TYR A 106 -10.25 -14.75 -6.76
N ASN A 107 -11.07 -15.57 -6.08
CA ASN A 107 -12.51 -15.51 -6.23
C ASN A 107 -13.09 -14.19 -5.73
N HIS A 108 -12.54 -13.65 -4.64
CA HIS A 108 -12.94 -12.37 -4.07
C HIS A 108 -12.67 -11.22 -5.03
N VAL A 109 -11.43 -11.07 -5.48
CA VAL A 109 -11.01 -10.04 -6.45
C VAL A 109 -11.82 -10.11 -7.74
N ARG A 110 -12.14 -11.31 -8.21
CA ARG A 110 -12.96 -11.50 -9.41
C ARG A 110 -14.42 -11.07 -9.20
N SER A 111 -14.95 -11.24 -7.99
CA SER A 111 -16.36 -10.98 -7.68
C SER A 111 -16.61 -9.54 -7.25
N PHE A 112 -15.59 -8.86 -6.72
CA PHE A 112 -15.70 -7.52 -6.14
C PHE A 112 -14.63 -6.59 -6.71
N GLU A 113 -14.93 -5.92 -7.83
CA GLU A 113 -14.00 -5.00 -8.51
C GLU A 113 -13.56 -3.79 -7.64
N ASN A 114 -14.37 -3.43 -6.64
CA ASN A 114 -14.10 -2.35 -5.68
C ASN A 114 -13.34 -2.79 -4.43
N THR A 115 -12.90 -4.06 -4.34
CA THR A 115 -12.15 -4.54 -3.16
C THR A 115 -11.01 -3.61 -2.78
N LEU A 116 -10.93 -3.30 -1.49
CA LEU A 116 -9.89 -2.47 -0.89
C LEU A 116 -8.67 -3.29 -0.52
N VAL A 117 -8.75 -4.63 -0.56
CA VAL A 117 -7.63 -5.51 -0.26
C VAL A 117 -6.50 -5.29 -1.24
N THR A 118 -5.28 -5.19 -0.70
CA THR A 118 -4.07 -4.99 -1.51
C THR A 118 -3.96 -5.96 -2.68
N ARG A 119 -3.52 -5.44 -3.84
CA ARG A 119 -3.41 -6.20 -5.09
C ARG A 119 -2.05 -6.89 -5.16
N PHE A 120 -2.04 -8.22 -5.24
CA PHE A 120 -0.81 -9.01 -5.43
C PHE A 120 -0.61 -9.38 -6.90
N PHE A 121 0.56 -9.06 -7.43
CA PHE A 121 0.92 -9.26 -8.84
C PHE A 121 1.89 -10.41 -9.06
N GLY A 122 2.60 -10.83 -8.01
CA GLY A 122 3.57 -11.91 -8.07
C GLY A 122 4.06 -12.33 -6.69
N LEU A 123 4.48 -13.58 -6.57
CA LEU A 123 5.11 -14.14 -5.38
C LEU A 123 6.33 -14.95 -5.81
N HIS A 124 7.50 -14.56 -5.30
CA HIS A 124 8.77 -15.10 -5.78
C HIS A 124 9.70 -15.46 -4.64
N CYS A 125 10.69 -16.31 -4.93
CA CYS A 125 11.80 -16.58 -4.03
C CYS A 125 13.10 -16.66 -4.82
N VAL A 126 14.10 -15.90 -4.38
CA VAL A 126 15.48 -16.01 -4.86
C VAL A 126 16.27 -16.81 -3.84
N LYS A 127 16.99 -17.83 -4.34
CA LYS A 127 17.90 -18.65 -3.55
C LYS A 127 19.31 -18.45 -4.10
N LEU A 128 20.17 -17.81 -3.31
CA LEU A 128 21.59 -17.69 -3.64
C LEU A 128 22.28 -19.04 -3.46
N THR A 129 23.17 -19.37 -4.40
CA THR A 129 23.90 -20.64 -4.41
C THR A 129 25.29 -20.42 -3.81
N GLY A 130 25.64 -21.15 -2.75
CA GLY A 130 26.90 -20.99 -2.00
C GLY A 130 26.86 -21.67 -0.62
N SER A 131 27.87 -21.44 0.23
CA SER A 131 28.00 -22.05 1.57
C SER A 131 26.92 -21.59 2.56
N ALA A 132 26.48 -20.33 2.48
CA ALA A 132 25.37 -19.79 3.25
C ALA A 132 24.10 -19.67 2.39
N GLN A 133 23.41 -20.79 2.15
CA GLN A 133 22.19 -20.87 1.32
C GLN A 133 21.06 -19.95 1.83
N LYS A 134 21.08 -18.67 1.46
CA LYS A 134 20.06 -17.67 1.86
C LYS A 134 18.90 -17.66 0.86
N LYS A 135 17.67 -17.69 1.40
CA LYS A 135 16.43 -17.57 0.62
C LYS A 135 15.75 -16.26 0.94
N VAL A 136 15.63 -15.39 -0.06
CA VAL A 136 14.82 -14.18 0.02
C VAL A 136 13.48 -14.47 -0.66
N ARG A 137 12.38 -14.13 0.01
CA ARG A 137 11.03 -14.27 -0.53
C ARG A 137 10.41 -12.89 -0.56
N PHE A 138 9.64 -12.60 -1.59
CA PHE A 138 9.01 -11.31 -1.73
C PHE A 138 7.73 -11.42 -2.54
N VAL A 139 6.84 -10.46 -2.30
CA VAL A 139 5.64 -10.23 -3.08
C VAL A 139 5.79 -8.95 -3.87
N ILE A 140 5.20 -8.93 -5.06
CA ILE A 140 5.00 -7.72 -5.84
C ILE A 140 3.55 -7.30 -5.61
N MET A 141 3.36 -6.08 -5.12
CA MET A 141 2.06 -5.55 -4.73
C MET A 141 1.85 -4.14 -5.29
N GLY A 142 0.60 -3.69 -5.38
CA GLY A 142 0.29 -2.35 -5.88
C GLY A 142 0.68 -1.26 -4.89
N ASN A 143 1.21 -0.16 -5.38
CA ASN A 143 1.36 1.05 -4.58
C ASN A 143 0.03 1.80 -4.53
N LEU A 144 -0.57 1.91 -3.34
CA LEU A 144 -1.83 2.63 -3.14
C LEU A 144 -1.69 4.13 -3.47
N PHE A 145 -0.50 4.70 -3.28
CA PHE A 145 -0.22 6.11 -3.52
C PHE A 145 0.47 6.36 -4.86
N CYS A 146 0.27 5.48 -5.84
CA CYS A 146 0.61 5.76 -7.24
C CYS A 146 -0.39 6.80 -7.80
N THR A 147 -0.11 8.08 -7.58
CA THR A 147 -0.99 9.17 -7.98
C THR A 147 -0.20 10.44 -8.31
N ALA A 148 -0.80 11.31 -9.13
CA ALA A 148 -0.29 12.65 -9.39
C ALA A 148 -0.54 13.62 -8.23
N TYR A 149 -1.44 13.28 -7.29
CA TYR A 149 -1.73 14.12 -6.14
C TYR A 149 -0.67 13.98 -5.06
N THR A 150 -0.25 15.11 -4.49
CA THR A 150 0.61 15.12 -3.30
C THR A 150 -0.17 14.57 -2.10
N ILE A 151 0.28 13.45 -1.54
CA ILE A 151 -0.27 12.92 -0.29
C ILE A 151 0.32 13.70 0.89
N HIS A 152 -0.49 14.53 1.54
CA HIS A 152 -0.06 15.42 2.63
C HIS A 152 -0.08 14.77 4.02
N ARG A 153 -0.96 13.79 4.21
CA ARG A 153 -1.09 13.01 5.45
C ARG A 153 -1.31 11.54 5.11
N ARG A 154 -0.73 10.65 5.91
CA ARG A 154 -0.86 9.20 5.80
C ARG A 154 -1.25 8.63 7.16
N PHE A 155 -2.24 7.76 7.19
CA PHE A 155 -2.69 7.07 8.39
C PHE A 155 -2.71 5.56 8.16
N ASP A 156 -2.14 4.80 9.10
CA ASP A 156 -2.32 3.36 9.23
C ASP A 156 -3.31 3.13 10.38
N LEU A 157 -4.49 2.61 10.08
CA LEU A 157 -5.61 2.52 11.02
C LEU A 157 -5.99 1.05 11.29
N LYS A 158 -6.10 0.66 12.56
CA LYS A 158 -6.39 -0.74 12.99
C LYS A 158 -7.57 -0.88 13.95
N GLY A 159 -8.06 0.23 14.51
CA GLY A 159 -9.10 0.28 15.53
C GLY A 159 -8.63 -0.17 16.91
N SER A 160 -7.35 0.01 17.25
CA SER A 160 -6.79 -0.29 18.56
C SER A 160 -5.97 0.88 19.10
N SER A 161 -5.62 0.88 20.40
CA SER A 161 -4.93 1.99 21.06
C SER A 161 -3.47 1.67 21.42
N LEU A 162 -3.14 0.42 21.78
CA LEU A 162 -1.81 0.07 22.27
C LEU A 162 -0.72 0.17 21.18
N GLY A 163 0.21 1.11 21.35
CA GLY A 163 1.29 1.38 20.39
C GLY A 163 0.81 2.02 19.09
N ARG A 164 -0.39 2.62 19.12
CA ARG A 164 -1.09 3.25 18.00
C ARG A 164 -1.04 4.78 18.03
N MET A 165 0.01 5.30 18.63
CA MET A 165 0.46 6.70 18.52
C MET A 165 1.83 6.72 17.84
N THR A 166 2.14 7.82 17.15
CA THR A 166 3.45 8.04 16.55
C THR A 166 4.38 8.68 17.57
N ASP A 167 5.64 8.25 17.62
CA ASP A 167 6.61 8.73 18.61
C ASP A 167 7.21 10.10 18.23
N LYS A 168 7.01 10.55 16.99
CA LYS A 168 7.50 11.83 16.48
C LYS A 168 6.62 12.99 16.97
N PRO A 169 7.20 14.14 17.39
CA PRO A 169 6.44 15.34 17.69
C PRO A 169 5.84 15.96 16.41
N GLU A 170 4.76 16.75 16.55
CA GLU A 170 4.04 17.36 15.43
C GLU A 170 4.95 18.17 14.48
N SER A 171 5.95 18.85 15.03
CA SER A 171 6.92 19.63 14.25
C SER A 171 7.82 18.81 13.33
N GLU A 172 7.94 17.50 13.57
CA GLU A 172 8.73 16.55 12.78
C GLU A 172 7.87 15.65 11.89
N ILE A 173 6.55 15.87 11.87
CA ILE A 173 5.63 15.14 10.99
C ILE A 173 5.74 15.71 9.57
N ASP A 174 6.32 14.90 8.70
CA ASP A 174 6.42 15.16 7.27
C ASP A 174 5.44 14.26 6.47
N PRO A 175 5.18 14.56 5.18
CA PRO A 175 4.25 13.78 4.34
C PRO A 175 4.56 12.28 4.19
N THR A 176 5.79 11.85 4.50
CA THR A 176 6.20 10.43 4.47
C THR A 176 6.00 9.73 5.81
N THR A 177 5.76 10.48 6.90
CA THR A 177 5.43 9.93 8.21
C THR A 177 4.03 9.32 8.20
N THR A 178 3.94 8.03 8.51
CA THR A 178 2.67 7.31 8.64
C THR A 178 2.16 7.41 10.07
N LEU A 179 1.11 8.21 10.25
CA LEU A 179 0.37 8.39 11.49
C LEU A 179 -0.50 7.16 11.81
N LYS A 180 -0.98 7.04 13.04
CA LYS A 180 -1.76 5.91 13.53
C LYS A 180 -3.09 6.35 14.14
N ASP A 181 -3.82 5.43 14.76
CA ASP A 181 -5.18 5.63 15.28
C ASP A 181 -5.30 6.79 16.27
N LEU A 182 -4.37 6.91 17.21
CA LEU A 182 -4.39 7.97 18.23
C LEU A 182 -3.87 9.31 17.70
N ASP A 183 -3.22 9.32 16.55
CA ASP A 183 -2.80 10.55 15.86
C ASP A 183 -3.92 11.10 14.96
N LEU A 184 -4.91 10.27 14.60
CA LEU A 184 -6.01 10.66 13.71
C LEU A 184 -6.86 11.75 14.36
N ASN A 185 -7.09 12.83 13.63
CA ASN A 185 -7.87 13.98 14.07
C ASN A 185 -8.94 14.40 13.05
N TYR A 186 -9.43 13.45 12.27
CA TYR A 186 -10.43 13.66 11.24
C TYR A 186 -11.52 12.57 11.25
N ILE A 187 -12.74 12.98 10.90
CA ILE A 187 -13.78 12.11 10.35
C ILE A 187 -13.83 12.35 8.84
N PHE A 188 -13.74 11.30 8.05
CA PHE A 188 -13.84 11.34 6.60
C PHE A 188 -15.31 11.25 6.17
N ARG A 189 -15.83 12.32 5.59
CA ARG A 189 -17.21 12.42 5.10
C ARG A 189 -17.26 12.05 3.62
N LEU A 190 -17.89 10.93 3.31
CA LEU A 190 -18.11 10.42 1.96
C LEU A 190 -19.53 10.72 1.51
N GLN A 191 -19.71 11.04 0.23
CA GLN A 191 -21.04 11.12 -0.37
C GLN A 191 -21.83 9.83 -0.11
N LYS A 192 -23.13 9.94 0.16
CA LYS A 192 -24.04 8.83 0.51
C LYS A 192 -23.82 7.53 -0.28
N SER A 193 -23.83 7.59 -1.61
CA SER A 193 -23.65 6.42 -2.48
C SER A 193 -22.28 5.76 -2.25
N TRP A 194 -21.23 6.56 -2.14
CA TRP A 194 -19.88 6.10 -1.84
C TRP A 194 -19.75 5.56 -0.43
N PHE A 195 -20.39 6.16 0.57
CA PHE A 195 -20.38 5.66 1.94
C PHE A 195 -21.06 4.29 2.05
N GLN A 196 -22.21 4.11 1.40
CA GLN A 196 -22.91 2.82 1.36
C GLN A 196 -22.06 1.74 0.67
N GLU A 197 -21.45 2.07 -0.46
CA GLU A 197 -20.56 1.15 -1.18
C GLU A 197 -19.28 0.85 -0.38
N PHE A 198 -18.73 1.85 0.33
CA PHE A 198 -17.61 1.69 1.25
C PHE A 198 -17.93 0.68 2.35
N CYS A 199 -19.04 0.88 3.07
CA CYS A 199 -19.47 -0.03 4.13
C CYS A 199 -19.67 -1.45 3.61
N ARG A 200 -20.39 -1.58 2.48
CA ARG A 200 -20.63 -2.88 1.83
C ARG A 200 -19.32 -3.58 1.47
N GLN A 201 -18.35 -2.84 0.91
CA GLN A 201 -17.10 -3.44 0.46
C GLN A 201 -16.16 -3.79 1.63
N VAL A 202 -16.07 -2.92 2.65
CA VAL A 202 -15.32 -3.20 3.88
C VAL A 202 -15.86 -4.45 4.57
N ASP A 203 -17.18 -4.64 4.64
CA ASP A 203 -17.78 -5.86 5.17
C ASP A 203 -17.33 -7.10 4.39
N ARG A 204 -17.36 -7.07 3.06
CA ARG A 204 -16.92 -8.20 2.21
C ARG A 204 -15.44 -8.49 2.36
N ASP A 205 -14.61 -7.46 2.39
CA ASP A 205 -13.16 -7.62 2.56
C ASP A 205 -12.84 -8.20 3.95
N CYS A 206 -13.52 -7.75 5.01
CA CYS A 206 -13.37 -8.30 6.35
C CYS A 206 -13.87 -9.75 6.45
N GLU A 207 -14.97 -10.11 5.78
CA GLU A 207 -15.46 -11.50 5.71
C GLU A 207 -14.40 -12.44 5.11
N LEU A 208 -13.75 -12.04 4.01
CA LEU A 208 -12.64 -12.80 3.41
C LEU A 208 -11.51 -12.99 4.42
N LEU A 209 -11.04 -11.91 5.03
CA LEU A 209 -9.89 -11.94 5.94
C LEU A 209 -10.19 -12.75 7.20
N GLU A 210 -11.41 -12.67 7.73
CA GLU A 210 -11.88 -13.49 8.86
C GLU A 210 -11.88 -14.98 8.52
N GLN A 211 -12.49 -15.37 7.37
CA GLN A 211 -12.55 -16.75 6.90
C GLN A 211 -11.15 -17.35 6.71
N GLU A 212 -10.23 -16.52 6.22
CA GLU A 212 -8.84 -16.90 5.97
C GLU A 212 -7.95 -16.75 7.22
N ARG A 213 -8.54 -16.48 8.40
CA ARG A 213 -7.88 -16.37 9.70
C ARG A 213 -6.76 -15.33 9.75
N ILE A 214 -6.91 -14.26 8.97
CA ILE A 214 -5.96 -13.16 8.89
C ILE A 214 -6.36 -12.09 9.91
N MET A 215 -5.36 -11.49 10.54
CA MET A 215 -5.54 -10.39 11.49
C MET A 215 -4.40 -9.38 11.35
N ASP A 216 -4.43 -8.32 12.16
CA ASP A 216 -3.38 -7.30 12.22
C ASP A 216 -3.18 -6.51 10.92
N TYR A 217 -4.20 -6.50 10.04
CA TYR A 217 -4.28 -5.68 8.83
C TYR A 217 -4.72 -4.25 9.14
N SER A 218 -4.25 -3.28 8.36
CA SER A 218 -4.63 -1.87 8.55
C SER A 218 -5.43 -1.36 7.36
N LEU A 219 -6.28 -0.35 7.57
CA LEU A 219 -6.67 0.56 6.51
C LEU A 219 -5.59 1.63 6.40
N LEU A 220 -4.86 1.63 5.28
CA LEU A 220 -3.95 2.72 4.93
C LEU A 220 -4.78 3.83 4.28
N VAL A 221 -4.67 5.07 4.76
CA VAL A 221 -5.38 6.24 4.24
C VAL A 221 -4.37 7.33 3.89
N GLY A 222 -4.45 7.86 2.67
CA GLY A 222 -3.71 9.02 2.19
C GLY A 222 -4.68 10.17 1.95
N VAL A 223 -4.33 11.36 2.42
CA VAL A 223 -5.15 12.56 2.30
C VAL A 223 -4.43 13.61 1.48
N HIS A 224 -5.08 14.08 0.42
CA HIS A 224 -4.70 15.26 -0.33
C HIS A 224 -5.67 16.40 -0.01
N PHE A 225 -5.21 17.47 0.64
CA PHE A 225 -5.98 18.70 0.82
C PHE A 225 -5.95 19.49 -0.48
N GLY A 226 -7.12 19.87 -0.98
CA GLY A 226 -7.22 20.69 -2.19
C GLY A 226 -6.87 22.16 -1.90
N ASP A 227 -6.12 22.79 -2.79
CA ASP A 227 -5.83 24.22 -2.72
C ASP A 227 -6.98 25.05 -3.30
N GLY A 228 -8.20 24.93 -2.74
CA GLY A 228 -9.36 25.79 -3.02
C GLY A 228 -9.77 25.98 -4.49
N SER A 229 -9.22 25.19 -5.41
CA SER A 229 -9.36 25.34 -6.86
C SER A 229 -9.07 23.99 -7.50
N PHE A 230 -10.08 23.12 -7.55
CA PHE A 230 -10.03 21.82 -8.24
C PHE A 230 -9.76 21.92 -9.76
N GLY A 231 -9.43 23.12 -10.28
CA GLY A 231 -9.26 23.38 -11.71
C GLY A 231 -7.85 23.74 -12.20
N ASN A 232 -6.84 24.00 -11.35
CA ASN A 232 -5.58 24.58 -11.87
C ASN A 232 -4.27 24.20 -11.18
N GLN A 233 -4.24 23.22 -10.29
CA GLN A 233 -2.98 22.69 -9.75
C GLN A 233 -2.75 21.24 -10.20
N MET A 234 -2.64 21.06 -11.52
CA MET A 234 -1.67 20.08 -12.03
C MET A 234 -0.30 20.72 -11.81
N THR A 235 0.30 20.49 -10.65
CA THR A 235 1.74 20.75 -10.49
C THR A 235 2.43 20.03 -11.64
N GLU A 236 3.23 20.77 -12.41
CA GLU A 236 4.17 20.23 -13.38
C GLU A 236 4.82 19.01 -12.75
N ALA A 237 4.41 17.83 -13.22
CA ALA A 237 4.93 16.57 -12.73
C ALA A 237 6.43 16.64 -12.95
N ARG A 238 7.15 16.80 -11.84
CA ARG A 238 8.61 16.86 -11.83
C ARG A 238 9.12 15.56 -12.45
N ILE A 239 9.48 15.63 -13.73
CA ILE A 239 10.62 14.90 -14.28
C ILE A 239 11.85 15.50 -13.58
N SER A 240 12.02 15.18 -12.31
CA SER A 240 13.21 15.52 -11.54
C SER A 240 13.88 14.22 -11.18
N GLY A 241 14.74 13.76 -12.09
CA GLY A 241 15.85 12.90 -11.72
C GLY A 241 16.61 13.59 -10.58
N VAL A 242 16.49 13.03 -9.39
CA VAL A 242 17.29 13.45 -8.23
C VAL A 242 18.73 13.02 -8.52
N ARG A 243 19.50 13.91 -9.14
CA ARG A 243 20.96 13.82 -9.14
C ARG A 243 21.44 14.19 -7.74
N THR A 244 21.97 13.22 -7.02
CA THR A 244 22.78 13.45 -5.82
C THR A 244 24.05 14.23 -6.20
N PRO A 245 24.48 15.20 -5.37
CA PRO A 245 25.71 15.95 -5.63
C PRO A 245 26.92 15.06 -5.30
N THR A 246 27.62 14.57 -6.33
CA THR A 246 29.00 14.13 -6.19
C THR A 246 29.90 15.24 -6.69
N GLY A 247 30.47 15.99 -5.76
CA GLY A 247 31.59 16.88 -6.03
C GLY A 247 32.90 16.17 -5.71
N ILE A 248 33.79 16.09 -6.70
CA ILE A 248 35.23 16.41 -6.64
C ILE A 248 35.72 16.51 -8.11
N GLY A 249 36.31 17.67 -8.45
CA GLY A 249 36.61 18.17 -9.82
C GLY A 249 37.67 17.39 -10.61
N THR A 250 37.84 17.61 -11.93
CA THR A 250 38.36 18.83 -12.58
C THR A 250 38.22 18.74 -14.14
N PRO A 251 38.47 19.81 -14.93
CA PRO A 251 37.72 20.11 -16.16
C PRO A 251 38.47 19.84 -17.48
N ARG A 252 37.74 19.71 -18.61
CA ARG A 252 38.20 20.23 -19.92
C ARG A 252 37.12 20.26 -21.04
N ASN A 253 37.10 21.42 -21.70
CA ASN A 253 36.72 21.77 -23.08
C ASN A 253 35.26 21.62 -23.54
N GLY A 254 34.71 22.76 -23.99
CA GLY A 254 33.32 22.92 -24.38
C GLY A 254 33.04 22.82 -25.88
N VAL A 255 31.74 22.77 -26.18
CA VAL A 255 31.09 23.15 -27.44
C VAL A 255 29.72 23.71 -27.04
N ALA A 256 29.40 24.91 -27.52
CA ALA A 256 28.14 25.60 -27.25
C ALA A 256 26.98 24.97 -28.03
N THR A 257 25.84 24.80 -27.37
CA THR A 257 24.53 24.52 -27.99
C THR A 257 23.51 25.58 -27.56
N PRO A 258 22.62 26.05 -28.45
CA PRO A 258 21.84 27.26 -28.24
C PRO A 258 20.68 27.01 -27.25
N LEU A 259 20.50 27.94 -26.31
CA LEU A 259 19.36 27.98 -25.40
C LEU A 259 18.12 28.45 -26.17
N LEU A 260 17.13 27.57 -26.32
CA LEU A 260 15.77 27.96 -26.69
C LEU A 260 15.10 28.61 -25.47
N SER A 261 14.48 29.78 -25.67
CA SER A 261 13.77 30.51 -24.62
C SER A 261 12.48 29.79 -24.23
N ARG A 262 12.08 30.05 -22.99
CA ARG A 262 11.02 29.38 -22.23
C ARG A 262 9.62 29.54 -22.85
N GLU A 263 9.46 30.45 -23.81
CA GLU A 263 8.17 30.81 -24.41
C GLU A 263 7.75 29.88 -25.57
N ASP A 264 8.70 29.16 -26.20
CA ASP A 264 8.39 28.25 -27.32
C ASP A 264 8.02 26.82 -26.87
N ALA A 265 8.25 26.48 -25.59
CA ALA A 265 7.92 25.16 -25.04
C ALA A 265 6.43 25.02 -24.66
N ASP A 266 5.72 26.15 -24.48
CA ASP A 266 4.32 26.18 -24.04
C ASP A 266 3.31 25.90 -25.18
N GLN A 267 3.75 25.79 -26.44
CA GLN A 267 2.87 25.58 -27.59
C GLN A 267 2.73 24.12 -28.06
N LEU A 268 3.36 23.15 -27.39
CA LEU A 268 3.36 21.75 -27.84
C LEU A 268 2.56 20.78 -26.95
N VAL A 269 1.81 21.27 -25.95
CA VAL A 269 0.97 20.40 -25.11
C VAL A 269 -0.47 20.43 -25.61
N ASP A 270 -0.85 19.39 -26.36
CA ASP A 270 -2.23 19.15 -26.79
C ASP A 270 -3.18 19.07 -25.57
N PRO A 271 -4.16 19.99 -25.44
CA PRO A 271 -5.13 19.99 -24.33
C PRO A 271 -6.03 18.74 -24.29
N ALA A 272 -6.07 17.94 -25.36
CA ALA A 272 -6.94 16.77 -25.51
C ALA A 272 -6.39 15.47 -24.87
N SER A 273 -5.17 15.49 -24.31
CA SER A 273 -4.56 14.31 -23.65
C SER A 273 -5.00 14.09 -22.19
N ARG A 274 -5.89 14.95 -21.66
CA ARG A 274 -6.41 14.87 -20.28
C ARG A 274 -7.46 13.77 -20.14
N THR A 275 -7.04 12.51 -20.00
CA THR A 275 -7.95 11.46 -19.49
C THR A 275 -8.43 11.85 -18.10
N PRO A 276 -9.75 11.92 -17.83
CA PRO A 276 -10.26 12.15 -16.48
C PRO A 276 -9.71 11.08 -15.54
N LEU A 277 -9.15 11.48 -14.40
CA LEU A 277 -8.69 10.55 -13.38
C LEU A 277 -9.89 9.71 -12.93
N GLU A 278 -9.81 8.38 -13.11
CA GLU A 278 -10.89 7.45 -12.81
C GLU A 278 -11.16 7.43 -11.30
N VAL A 279 -12.28 7.99 -10.86
CA VAL A 279 -12.75 7.93 -9.47
C VAL A 279 -13.26 6.53 -9.19
N ARG A 280 -12.67 5.85 -8.21
CA ARG A 280 -13.07 4.50 -7.77
C ARG A 280 -12.99 4.43 -6.26
N LEU A 281 -13.74 3.51 -5.66
CA LEU A 281 -13.68 3.30 -4.22
C LEU A 281 -12.22 3.08 -3.76
N GLY A 282 -11.74 3.95 -2.86
CA GLY A 282 -10.37 3.93 -2.36
C GLY A 282 -9.32 4.61 -3.23
N ILE A 283 -9.66 5.14 -4.41
CA ILE A 283 -8.72 5.79 -5.35
C ILE A 283 -9.29 7.10 -5.85
N SER A 284 -8.57 8.20 -5.59
CA SER A 284 -8.93 9.56 -6.03
C SER A 284 -10.36 9.95 -5.62
N MET A 285 -10.78 9.60 -4.40
CA MET A 285 -12.14 9.80 -3.90
C MET A 285 -12.34 11.24 -3.41
N PRO A 286 -13.16 12.07 -4.06
CA PRO A 286 -13.53 13.37 -3.52
C PRO A 286 -14.34 13.17 -2.24
N ALA A 287 -13.98 13.90 -1.19
CA ALA A 287 -14.60 13.78 0.13
C ALA A 287 -14.41 15.10 0.90
N ARG A 288 -15.05 15.19 2.08
CA ARG A 288 -14.72 16.22 3.08
C ARG A 288 -14.07 15.57 4.28
N VAL A 289 -13.20 16.29 4.96
CA VAL A 289 -12.79 15.94 6.32
C VAL A 289 -13.42 16.89 7.29
N GLU A 290 -13.94 16.35 8.38
CA GLU A 290 -14.37 17.11 9.55
C GLU A 290 -13.29 16.97 10.62
N ARG A 291 -12.76 18.09 11.10
CA ARG A 291 -11.74 18.08 12.15
C ARG A 291 -12.35 17.59 13.47
N THR A 292 -11.57 16.83 14.22
CA THR A 292 -11.95 16.33 15.54
C THR A 292 -10.95 16.72 16.61
N GLU A 293 -11.41 16.96 17.83
CA GLU A 293 -10.58 17.21 19.00
C GLU A 293 -10.87 16.18 20.10
N ARG A 294 -9.81 15.65 20.70
CA ARG A 294 -9.93 14.72 21.84
C ARG A 294 -9.93 15.51 23.14
N LYS A 295 -10.87 15.21 24.03
CA LYS A 295 -10.80 15.64 25.42
C LYS A 295 -9.93 14.67 26.19
N TYR A 296 -8.92 15.19 26.89
CA TYR A 296 -8.11 14.40 27.81
C TYR A 296 -8.71 14.51 29.21
N ASP A 297 -9.76 13.75 29.48
CA ASP A 297 -10.29 13.66 30.85
C ASP A 297 -9.36 12.74 31.66
N GLN A 298 -8.77 13.30 32.72
CA GLN A 298 -7.86 12.57 33.62
C GLN A 298 -8.58 11.35 34.20
N GLY A 299 -8.20 10.14 33.74
CA GLY A 299 -8.71 8.85 34.23
C GLY A 299 -9.61 8.09 33.26
N SER A 300 -9.93 8.63 32.08
CA SER A 300 -10.69 7.92 31.03
C SER A 300 -9.77 7.25 30.00
N GLU A 301 -10.21 6.14 29.40
CA GLU A 301 -9.46 5.51 28.30
C GLU A 301 -9.36 6.46 27.09
N PRO A 302 -8.22 6.47 26.37
CA PRO A 302 -8.03 7.37 25.24
C PRO A 302 -9.07 7.09 24.15
N GLN A 303 -9.90 8.09 23.86
CA GLN A 303 -10.92 8.02 22.82
C GLN A 303 -10.25 7.85 21.44
N LEU A 304 -10.59 6.79 20.72
CA LEU A 304 -9.99 6.51 19.41
C LEU A 304 -10.38 7.56 18.35
N VAL A 305 -11.59 8.12 18.41
CA VAL A 305 -12.09 9.17 17.51
C VAL A 305 -12.56 10.35 18.36
N GLY A 306 -12.01 11.55 18.15
CA GLY A 306 -12.39 12.74 18.93
C GLY A 306 -13.81 13.24 18.66
N GLU A 307 -14.22 14.27 19.39
CA GLU A 307 -15.46 14.99 19.13
C GLU A 307 -15.31 15.87 17.88
N ALA A 308 -16.35 15.92 17.07
CA ALA A 308 -16.38 16.72 15.84
C ALA A 308 -16.45 18.22 16.16
N THR A 309 -15.61 19.02 15.48
CA THR A 309 -15.59 20.48 15.68
C THR A 309 -16.55 21.24 14.75
N GLY A 310 -17.09 20.57 13.73
CA GLY A 310 -17.86 21.20 12.65
C GLY A 310 -17.00 21.96 11.62
N GLU A 311 -15.66 21.86 11.71
CA GLU A 311 -14.76 22.46 10.72
C GLU A 311 -14.51 21.48 9.57
N PHE A 312 -15.00 21.82 8.38
CA PHE A 312 -14.89 20.99 7.17
C PHE A 312 -13.80 21.49 6.21
N ARG A 313 -13.18 20.56 5.49
CA ARG A 313 -12.29 20.85 4.35
C ARG A 313 -12.46 19.82 3.25
N ASP A 314 -12.45 20.26 2.01
CA ASP A 314 -12.46 19.36 0.85
C ASP A 314 -11.11 18.65 0.69
N VAL A 315 -11.18 17.37 0.38
CA VAL A 315 -10.01 16.50 0.20
C VAL A 315 -10.22 15.51 -0.93
N ILE A 316 -9.11 14.92 -1.37
CA ILE A 316 -9.10 13.70 -2.17
C ILE A 316 -8.48 12.59 -1.33
N LEU A 317 -9.19 11.47 -1.20
CA LEU A 317 -8.79 10.33 -0.40
C LEU A 317 -8.29 9.17 -1.26
N PHE A 318 -7.28 8.49 -0.72
CA PHE A 318 -6.75 7.21 -1.20
C PHE A 318 -6.74 6.24 -0.03
N PHE A 319 -7.38 5.08 -0.15
CA PHE A 319 -7.39 4.13 0.95
C PHE A 319 -7.48 2.67 0.50
N GLY A 320 -6.91 1.78 1.29
CA GLY A 320 -6.89 0.35 1.02
C GLY A 320 -6.45 -0.47 2.23
N ILE A 321 -6.87 -1.73 2.27
CA ILE A 321 -6.50 -2.67 3.33
C ILE A 321 -5.14 -3.31 3.00
N ILE A 322 -4.18 -3.14 3.91
CA ILE A 322 -2.79 -3.58 3.78
C ILE A 322 -2.40 -4.60 4.85
N ASP A 323 -1.21 -5.20 4.70
CA ASP A 323 -0.60 -6.13 5.68
C ASP A 323 -1.41 -7.39 6.00
N ILE A 324 -2.13 -7.91 5.01
CA ILE A 324 -3.03 -9.08 5.11
C ILE A 324 -2.32 -10.45 5.10
N LEU A 325 -1.05 -10.55 5.50
CA LEU A 325 -0.28 -11.82 5.48
C LEU A 325 0.04 -12.37 6.88
N GLN A 326 -0.49 -11.76 7.94
CA GLN A 326 -0.32 -12.25 9.31
C GLN A 326 -1.38 -13.31 9.64
N ASP A 327 -0.94 -14.56 9.84
CA ASP A 327 -1.80 -15.66 10.28
C ASP A 327 -2.08 -15.59 11.79
N TYR A 328 -3.30 -15.92 12.18
CA TYR A 328 -3.60 -16.24 13.57
C TYR A 328 -3.26 -17.71 13.88
N ASP A 329 -2.00 -17.97 14.25
CA ASP A 329 -1.50 -19.29 14.68
C ASP A 329 -1.32 -19.41 16.21
N ILE A 330 -1.15 -20.62 16.74
CA ILE A 330 -1.11 -20.98 18.17
C ILE A 330 -0.09 -20.15 18.97
N SER A 331 1.03 -19.75 18.37
CA SER A 331 2.00 -18.85 19.03
C SER A 331 1.42 -17.46 19.34
N LYS A 332 0.47 -16.98 18.52
CA LYS A 332 -0.28 -15.73 18.75
C LYS A 332 -1.40 -15.90 19.77
N LYS A 333 -1.96 -17.10 19.92
CA LYS A 333 -2.87 -17.41 21.04
C LYS A 333 -2.18 -17.25 22.39
N LEU A 334 -0.90 -17.66 22.50
CA LEU A 334 -0.11 -17.50 23.73
C LEU A 334 0.21 -16.02 24.02
N GLU A 335 0.54 -15.24 22.98
CA GLU A 335 0.74 -13.79 23.10
C GLU A 335 -0.57 -13.06 23.47
N HIS A 336 -1.70 -13.47 22.90
CA HIS A 336 -3.02 -12.94 23.22
C HIS A 336 -3.40 -13.26 24.67
N VAL A 337 -3.25 -14.50 25.13
CA VAL A 337 -3.51 -14.88 26.54
C VAL A 337 -2.63 -14.09 27.51
N TYR A 338 -1.34 -13.91 27.19
CA TYR A 338 -0.43 -13.14 28.03
C TYR A 338 -0.82 -11.65 28.09
N LYS A 339 -1.15 -11.03 26.94
CA LYS A 339 -1.53 -9.62 26.88
C LYS A 339 -2.93 -9.35 27.41
N SER A 340 -3.90 -10.24 27.18
CA SER A 340 -5.28 -10.12 27.67
C SER A 340 -5.41 -10.37 29.17
N MET A 341 -4.39 -10.95 29.83
CA MET A 341 -4.32 -11.03 31.29
C MET A 341 -3.85 -9.71 31.95
N GLN A 342 -3.22 -8.81 31.18
CA GLN A 342 -2.73 -7.52 31.70
C GLN A 342 -3.51 -6.30 31.16
N TYR A 343 -4.19 -6.43 30.02
CA TYR A 343 -4.86 -5.34 29.32
C TYR A 343 -6.20 -5.78 28.74
N ASP A 344 -7.13 -4.83 28.56
CA ASP A 344 -8.44 -5.09 27.93
C ASP A 344 -8.24 -5.67 26.51
N PRO A 345 -8.90 -6.79 26.16
CA PRO A 345 -8.83 -7.40 24.82
C PRO A 345 -9.10 -6.43 23.66
N THR A 346 -9.92 -5.39 23.87
CA THR A 346 -10.24 -4.39 22.85
C THR A 346 -9.07 -3.46 22.52
N SER A 347 -8.16 -3.25 23.48
CA SER A 347 -6.98 -2.37 23.34
C SER A 347 -5.82 -3.01 22.54
N ILE A 348 -5.81 -4.34 22.40
CA ILE A 348 -4.71 -5.11 21.82
C ILE A 348 -4.98 -5.41 20.34
N SER A 349 -4.05 -5.10 19.44
CA SER A 349 -4.24 -5.38 18.01
C SER A 349 -4.41 -6.87 17.70
N ALA A 350 -3.65 -7.77 18.34
CA ALA A 350 -3.62 -9.19 18.02
C ALA A 350 -4.70 -10.00 18.77
N VAL A 351 -5.92 -10.09 18.21
CA VAL A 351 -7.07 -10.83 18.76
C VAL A 351 -7.61 -11.85 17.76
N GLU A 352 -8.52 -12.73 18.19
CA GLU A 352 -9.18 -13.68 17.29
C GLU A 352 -9.75 -12.99 16.03
N PRO A 353 -9.60 -13.56 14.81
CA PRO A 353 -9.95 -12.89 13.56
C PRO A 353 -11.37 -12.30 13.52
N LYS A 354 -12.37 -12.99 14.09
CA LYS A 354 -13.75 -12.50 14.18
C LYS A 354 -13.87 -11.23 15.03
N HIS A 355 -13.22 -11.23 16.19
CA HIS A 355 -13.16 -10.06 17.08
C HIS A 355 -12.37 -8.92 16.44
N TYR A 356 -11.26 -9.25 15.77
CA TYR A 356 -10.45 -8.28 15.02
C TYR A 356 -11.28 -7.59 13.94
N ALA A 357 -11.94 -8.37 13.07
CA ALA A 357 -12.73 -7.88 11.97
C ALA A 357 -13.90 -7.02 12.44
N LYS A 358 -14.59 -7.42 13.51
CA LYS A 358 -15.64 -6.60 14.13
C LYS A 358 -15.09 -5.26 14.63
N ARG A 359 -14.04 -5.27 15.46
CA ARG A 359 -13.43 -4.04 15.99
C ARG A 359 -12.93 -3.11 14.89
N PHE A 360 -12.26 -3.68 13.89
CA PHE A 360 -11.76 -2.93 12.73
C PHE A 360 -12.92 -2.22 12.02
N ARG A 361 -13.99 -2.94 11.67
CA ARG A 361 -15.16 -2.36 11.02
C ARG A 361 -15.84 -1.29 11.86
N ASP A 362 -16.11 -1.59 13.13
CA ASP A 362 -16.78 -0.66 14.05
C ASP A 362 -15.98 0.65 14.20
N PHE A 363 -14.64 0.57 14.19
CA PHE A 363 -13.78 1.76 14.19
C PHE A 363 -13.78 2.49 12.86
N ILE A 364 -13.59 1.77 11.75
CA ILE A 364 -13.55 2.37 10.41
C ILE A 364 -14.88 3.06 10.07
N PHE A 365 -16.03 2.50 10.46
CA PHE A 365 -17.35 3.12 10.26
C PHE A 365 -17.66 4.28 11.22
N LYS A 366 -16.83 4.50 12.25
CA LYS A 366 -16.85 5.75 13.04
C LYS A 366 -15.96 6.83 12.42
N VAL A 367 -14.87 6.41 11.80
CA VAL A 367 -13.89 7.30 11.15
C VAL A 367 -14.39 7.77 9.78
N PHE A 368 -15.17 6.96 9.08
CA PHE A 368 -15.84 7.33 7.82
C PHE A 368 -17.34 7.50 8.08
N GLY A 369 -17.91 8.61 7.64
CA GLY A 369 -19.34 8.91 7.79
C GLY A 369 -19.98 9.40 6.48
N GLU A 370 -21.31 9.35 6.42
CA GLU A 370 -22.08 9.99 5.35
C GLU A 370 -21.92 11.51 5.43
N ASP A 371 -21.82 12.13 4.27
CA ASP A 371 -21.90 13.57 4.08
C ASP A 371 -23.36 14.00 3.91
N GLU A 372 -23.90 14.70 4.91
CA GLU A 372 -25.32 15.06 5.01
C GLU A 372 -25.73 16.28 4.17
N GLU A 373 -24.79 17.00 3.54
CA GLU A 373 -25.09 18.24 2.78
C GLU A 373 -25.66 18.01 1.36
N ASN A 374 -25.85 16.77 0.93
CA ASN A 374 -26.35 16.44 -0.42
C ASN A 374 -27.72 15.73 -0.41
N VAL A 375 -28.69 16.26 0.34
CA VAL A 375 -30.12 15.90 0.20
C VAL A 375 -30.83 16.88 -0.73
#